data_AF-A0A538RDF9-F1
#
_entry.id   AF-A0A538RDF9-F1
#
_cell.length_a   1.000
_cell.length_b   1.000
_cell.length_c   1.000
_cell.angle_alpha   90.00
_cell.angle_beta   90.00
_cell.angle_gamma   90.00
#
_symmetry.space_group_name_H-M   'P 1'
#
loop_
_entity.id
_entity.type
_entity.pdbx_description
1 polymer ?
#
loop_
_entity_poly.entity_id
_entity_poly.type
_entity_poly.pdbx_seq_one_letter_code
_entity_poly.pdbx_strand_id
1 'polypeptide(L)'
;MEAVAARLPAGTAIPLVVYAHGCAGLDDDVVSWADALAHAGYTVVAPDSFARAGRRVSCDGRTVYPRRDPGVLALRESEIRYAVAQARMLTWVRQASIALLGFDQGGVVVAGYRGPPV
;
A
#
# COMPACT_ATOMS: atom_id res chain seq x y z
N MET A 1 -14.50 -4.54 -21.08
CA MET A 1 -14.01 -5.69 -20.33
C MET A 1 -14.92 -5.85 -19.12
N GLU A 2 -15.73 -6.91 -19.09
CA GLU A 2 -16.53 -7.24 -17.90
C GLU A 2 -15.57 -7.67 -16.79
N ALA A 3 -15.53 -6.90 -15.69
CA ALA A 3 -14.91 -7.37 -14.47
C ALA A 3 -15.77 -8.51 -13.92
N VAL A 4 -15.38 -9.75 -14.20
CA VAL A 4 -15.87 -10.89 -13.45
C VAL A 4 -15.24 -10.80 -12.08
N ALA A 5 -15.91 -10.07 -11.16
CA ALA A 5 -15.62 -10.17 -9.75
C ALA A 5 -15.91 -11.63 -9.37
N ALA A 6 -14.85 -12.45 -9.33
CA ALA A 6 -14.94 -13.83 -8.89
C ALA A 6 -15.58 -13.81 -7.50
N ARG A 7 -16.82 -14.31 -7.40
CA ARG A 7 -17.49 -14.45 -6.11
C ARG A 7 -16.76 -15.54 -5.35
N LEU A 8 -15.85 -15.12 -4.47
CA LEU A 8 -15.22 -16.03 -3.53
C LEU A 8 -16.31 -16.65 -2.65
N PRO A 9 -16.22 -17.96 -2.35
CA PRO A 9 -17.12 -18.59 -1.40
C PRO A 9 -17.17 -17.80 -0.10
N ALA A 10 -18.35 -17.70 0.50
CA ALA A 10 -18.52 -17.05 1.80
C ALA A 10 -17.55 -17.66 2.83
N GLY A 11 -16.83 -16.81 3.57
CA GLY A 11 -15.82 -17.25 4.54
C GLY A 11 -14.41 -17.48 3.98
N THR A 12 -14.18 -17.27 2.68
CA THR A 12 -12.83 -17.36 2.11
C THR A 12 -11.97 -16.20 2.60
N ALA A 13 -10.90 -16.51 3.35
CA ALA A 13 -9.90 -15.54 3.73
C ALA A 13 -8.98 -15.19 2.54
N ILE A 14 -8.78 -13.90 2.29
CA ILE A 14 -8.12 -13.39 1.08
C ILE A 14 -6.72 -12.88 1.44
N PRO A 15 -5.66 -13.21 0.67
CA PRO A 15 -4.35 -12.61 0.88
C PRO A 15 -4.41 -11.10 0.61
N LEU A 16 -3.66 -10.32 1.37
CA LEU A 16 -3.70 -8.86 1.34
C LEU A 16 -2.33 -8.28 0.97
N VAL A 17 -2.31 -7.31 0.09
CA VAL A 17 -1.15 -6.44 -0.15
C VAL A 17 -1.44 -5.05 0.41
N VAL A 18 -0.55 -4.56 1.28
CA VAL A 18 -0.55 -3.14 1.67
C VAL A 18 0.36 -2.39 0.70
N TYR A 19 -0.23 -1.49 -0.09
CA TYR A 19 0.45 -0.74 -1.13
C TYR A 19 0.88 0.64 -0.66
N ALA A 20 2.17 0.94 -0.76
CA ALA A 20 2.75 2.25 -0.50
C ALA A 20 2.92 3.03 -1.82
N HIS A 21 2.11 4.09 -2.01
CA HIS A 21 2.11 4.86 -3.24
C HIS A 21 3.39 5.71 -3.46
N GLY A 22 3.57 6.25 -4.67
CA GLY A 22 4.73 7.08 -5.01
C GLY A 22 4.73 8.45 -4.33
N CYS A 23 5.75 9.26 -4.61
CA CYS A 23 5.86 10.62 -4.07
C CYS A 23 4.73 11.58 -4.50
N ALA A 24 3.97 11.22 -5.54
CA ALA A 24 2.89 12.01 -6.16
C ALA A 24 1.49 11.69 -5.62
N GLY A 25 1.33 10.64 -4.82
CA GLY A 25 0.02 10.24 -4.27
C GLY A 25 -0.50 8.94 -4.86
N LEU A 26 -1.81 8.74 -4.76
CA LEU A 26 -2.55 7.66 -5.42
C LEU A 26 -2.83 8.07 -6.88
N ASP A 27 -2.25 7.33 -7.81
CA ASP A 27 -2.28 7.58 -9.26
C ASP A 27 -2.52 6.28 -10.06
N ASP A 28 -2.27 6.30 -11.37
CA ASP A 28 -2.51 5.15 -12.24
C ASP A 28 -1.63 3.93 -11.90
N ASP A 29 -0.51 4.12 -11.19
CA ASP A 29 0.33 3.01 -10.75
C ASP A 29 -0.39 2.17 -9.69
N VAL A 30 -1.12 2.79 -8.74
CA VAL A 30 -1.89 2.01 -7.75
C VAL A 30 -3.02 1.24 -8.43
N VAL A 31 -3.68 1.82 -9.43
CA VAL A 31 -4.76 1.14 -10.18
C VAL A 31 -4.18 -0.06 -10.93
N SER A 32 -3.07 0.13 -11.65
CA SER A 32 -2.42 -0.92 -12.43
C SER A 32 -1.95 -2.09 -11.55
N TRP A 33 -1.32 -1.79 -10.41
CA TRP A 33 -0.92 -2.82 -9.45
C TRP A 33 -2.12 -3.49 -8.78
N ALA A 34 -3.15 -2.74 -8.41
CA ALA A 34 -4.36 -3.28 -7.82
C ALA A 34 -5.08 -4.24 -8.77
N ASP A 35 -5.19 -3.88 -10.05
CA ASP A 35 -5.77 -4.74 -11.08
C ASP A 35 -4.94 -6.01 -11.26
N ALA A 36 -3.61 -5.91 -11.41
CA ALA A 36 -2.75 -7.07 -11.56
C ALA A 36 -2.84 -8.04 -10.36
N LEU A 37 -2.85 -7.49 -9.14
CA LEU A 37 -2.94 -8.25 -7.90
C LEU A 37 -4.33 -8.86 -7.69
N ALA A 38 -5.40 -8.14 -8.05
CA ALA A 38 -6.76 -8.66 -8.00
C ALA A 38 -6.95 -9.85 -8.96
N HIS A 39 -6.42 -9.77 -10.19
CA HIS A 39 -6.40 -10.89 -11.12
C HIS A 39 -5.60 -12.10 -10.60
N ALA A 40 -4.61 -11.85 -9.73
CA ALA A 40 -3.84 -12.90 -9.06
C ALA A 40 -4.49 -13.39 -7.74
N GLY A 41 -5.66 -12.89 -7.36
CA GLY A 41 -6.42 -13.33 -6.17
C GLY A 41 -6.04 -12.62 -4.86
N TYR A 42 -5.37 -11.46 -4.94
CA TYR A 42 -5.05 -10.62 -3.77
C TYR A 42 -6.03 -9.47 -3.65
N THR A 43 -6.28 -9.04 -2.41
CA THR A 43 -6.87 -7.73 -2.13
C THR A 43 -5.75 -6.73 -1.93
N VAL A 44 -5.97 -5.47 -2.34
CA VAL A 44 -5.02 -4.37 -2.12
C VAL A 44 -5.64 -3.32 -1.21
N VAL A 45 -4.89 -2.88 -0.20
CA VAL A 45 -5.19 -1.69 0.60
C VAL A 45 -4.07 -0.69 0.38
N ALA A 46 -4.40 0.48 -0.14
CA ALA A 46 -3.45 1.57 -0.38
C ALA A 46 -3.79 2.76 0.54
N PRO A 47 -3.11 2.91 1.69
CA PRO A 47 -3.31 4.08 2.55
C PRO A 47 -2.92 5.36 1.81
N ASP A 48 -3.79 6.36 1.84
CA ASP A 48 -3.48 7.69 1.33
C ASP A 48 -2.62 8.46 2.35
N SER A 49 -1.33 8.63 2.05
CA SER A 49 -0.42 9.41 2.92
C SER A 49 -0.87 10.87 3.02
N PHE A 50 -1.47 11.41 1.96
CA PHE A 50 -1.86 12.82 1.89
C PHE A 50 -3.14 13.13 2.66
N ALA A 51 -3.87 12.10 3.09
CA ALA A 51 -4.96 12.25 4.06
C ALA A 51 -4.48 12.67 5.46
N ARG A 52 -3.16 12.56 5.75
CA ARG A 52 -2.61 13.08 7.01
C ARG A 52 -2.55 14.61 7.01
N ALA A 53 -3.03 15.21 8.10
CA ALA A 53 -2.95 16.65 8.29
C ALA A 53 -1.51 17.17 8.16
N GLY A 54 -1.32 18.21 7.36
CA GLY A 54 -0.02 18.84 7.12
C GLY A 54 0.90 18.09 6.15
N ARG A 55 0.49 16.93 5.61
CA ARG A 55 1.25 16.22 4.59
C ARG A 55 1.20 16.99 3.27
N ARG A 56 2.38 17.36 2.75
CA ARG A 56 2.53 17.98 1.43
C ARG A 56 2.89 16.93 0.39
N VAL A 57 2.48 17.14 -0.86
CA VAL A 57 2.94 16.34 -1.99
C VAL A 57 4.46 16.46 -2.11
N SER A 58 5.16 15.35 -2.35
CA SER A 58 6.65 15.33 -2.28
C SER A 58 7.32 15.56 -3.63
N CYS A 59 6.60 15.30 -4.72
CA CYS A 59 7.08 15.46 -6.09
C CYS A 59 5.91 15.84 -7.00
N ASP A 60 6.23 16.40 -8.16
CA ASP A 60 5.29 16.58 -9.26
C ASP A 60 6.02 16.30 -10.58
N GLY A 61 5.37 16.50 -11.73
CA GLY A 61 5.99 16.29 -13.05
C GLY A 61 7.21 17.16 -13.34
N ARG A 62 7.59 18.09 -12.45
CA ARG A 62 8.71 19.03 -12.60
C ARG A 62 9.74 18.90 -11.47
N THR A 63 9.40 18.22 -10.37
CA THR A 63 10.18 18.22 -9.13
C THR A 63 10.32 16.80 -8.60
N VAL A 64 11.55 16.33 -8.45
CA VAL A 64 11.82 15.03 -7.80
C VAL A 64 11.97 15.26 -6.29
N TYR A 65 11.41 14.39 -5.47
CA TYR A 65 11.60 14.45 -4.02
C TYR A 65 13.09 14.22 -3.66
N PRO A 66 13.59 14.78 -2.55
CA PRO A 66 14.94 14.51 -2.11
C PRO A 66 15.14 13.02 -1.90
N ARG A 67 16.25 12.45 -2.42
CA ARG A 67 16.57 11.01 -2.28
C ARG A 67 16.54 10.52 -0.83
N ARG A 68 16.73 11.44 0.13
CA ARG A 68 16.56 11.18 1.56
C ARG A 68 15.80 12.35 2.21
N ASP A 69 14.58 12.06 2.63
CA ASP A 69 13.82 12.87 3.59
C ASP A 69 13.45 11.95 4.76
N PRO A 70 14.30 11.87 5.80
CA PRO A 70 14.10 10.91 6.89
C PRO A 70 12.79 11.17 7.66
N GLY A 71 12.33 12.42 7.72
CA GLY A 71 11.06 12.77 8.36
C GLY A 71 9.86 12.21 7.60
N VAL A 72 9.83 12.43 6.28
CA VAL A 72 8.78 11.86 5.41
C VAL A 72 8.84 10.34 5.41
N LEU A 73 10.03 9.74 5.27
CA LEU A 73 10.16 8.28 5.25
C LEU A 73 9.69 7.63 6.57
N ALA A 74 10.04 8.21 7.73
CA ALA A 74 9.58 7.71 9.03
C ALA A 74 8.05 7.87 9.20
N LEU A 75 7.49 8.99 8.75
CA LEU A 75 6.04 9.19 8.75
C LEU A 75 5.34 8.16 7.88
N ARG A 76 5.84 7.91 6.67
CA ARG A 76 5.29 6.91 5.76
C ARG A 76 5.43 5.48 6.28
N GLU A 77 6.54 5.15 6.91
CA GLU A 77 6.68 3.86 7.61
C GLU A 77 5.61 3.68 8.69
N SER A 78 5.29 4.75 9.44
CA SER A 78 4.24 4.70 10.47
C SER A 78 2.85 4.42 9.89
N GLU A 79 2.57 4.90 8.68
CA GLU A 79 1.32 4.63 7.95
C GLU A 79 1.22 3.15 7.57
N ILE A 80 2.31 2.58 7.03
CA ILE A 80 2.36 1.15 6.67
C ILE A 80 2.24 0.26 7.91
N ARG A 81 2.92 0.60 9.00
CA ARG A 81 2.79 -0.11 10.27
C ARG A 81 1.36 -0.09 10.79
N TYR A 82 0.70 1.06 10.72
CA TYR A 82 -0.71 1.18 11.10
C TYR A 82 -1.60 0.31 10.20
N ALA A 83 -1.43 0.38 8.87
CA ALA A 83 -2.21 -0.39 7.92
C ALA A 83 -2.05 -1.92 8.12
N VAL A 84 -0.83 -2.39 8.39
CA VAL A 84 -0.58 -3.79 8.75
C VAL A 84 -1.28 -4.16 10.06
N ALA A 85 -1.21 -3.30 11.08
CA ALA A 85 -1.90 -3.55 12.35
C ALA A 85 -3.43 -3.63 12.16
N GLN A 86 -4.01 -2.76 11.32
CA GLN A 86 -5.43 -2.81 10.97
C GLN A 86 -5.78 -4.09 10.21
N ALA A 87 -4.97 -4.47 9.22
CA ALA A 87 -5.15 -5.72 8.47
C ALA A 87 -5.18 -6.96 9.37
N ARG A 88 -4.37 -6.96 10.44
CA ARG A 88 -4.32 -8.06 11.41
C ARG A 88 -5.58 -8.21 12.26
N MET A 89 -6.47 -7.22 12.27
CA MET A 89 -7.76 -7.29 12.94
C MET A 89 -8.90 -7.75 12.02
N LEU A 90 -8.66 -7.84 10.71
CA LEU A 90 -9.68 -8.17 9.72
C LEU A 90 -9.81 -9.69 9.58
N THR A 91 -10.96 -10.24 9.99
CA THR A 91 -11.22 -11.69 9.97
C THR A 91 -11.32 -12.28 8.57
N TRP A 92 -11.56 -11.45 7.55
CA TRP A 92 -11.59 -11.85 6.14
C TRP A 92 -10.19 -11.85 5.48
N VAL A 93 -9.16 -11.31 6.15
CA VAL A 93 -7.78 -11.35 5.65
C VAL A 93 -7.13 -12.68 6.02
N ARG A 94 -6.46 -13.31 5.06
CA ARG A 94 -5.59 -14.46 5.33
C ARG A 94 -4.36 -13.97 6.08
N GLN A 95 -4.37 -14.14 7.40
CA GLN A 95 -3.37 -13.58 8.32
C GLN A 95 -1.91 -14.03 8.06
N ALA A 96 -1.73 -15.19 7.45
CA ALA A 96 -0.43 -15.72 7.02
C ALA A 96 0.01 -15.22 5.63
N SER A 97 -0.73 -14.28 5.03
CA SER A 97 -0.51 -13.81 3.66
C SER A 97 -0.80 -12.31 3.58
N ILE A 98 -0.06 -11.53 4.36
CA ILE A 98 -0.01 -10.07 4.25
C ILE A 98 1.33 -9.72 3.63
N ALA A 99 1.35 -8.99 2.53
CA ALA A 99 2.59 -8.55 1.88
C ALA A 99 2.61 -7.02 1.78
N LEU A 100 3.81 -6.48 1.60
CA LEU A 100 4.01 -5.06 1.31
C LEU A 100 4.45 -4.90 -0.14
N LEU A 101 3.88 -3.92 -0.83
CA LEU A 101 4.34 -3.48 -2.14
C LEU A 101 4.47 -1.97 -2.12
N GLY A 102 5.48 -1.44 -2.78
CA GLY A 102 5.67 0.01 -2.83
C GLY A 102 6.22 0.45 -4.18
N PHE A 103 5.73 1.59 -4.66
CA PHE A 103 6.21 2.23 -5.87
C PHE A 103 7.01 3.49 -5.54
N ASP A 104 8.12 3.71 -6.26
CA ASP A 104 8.97 4.90 -6.10
C ASP A 104 9.34 5.17 -4.61
N GLN A 105 8.94 6.30 -4.02
CA GLN A 105 9.18 6.64 -2.61
C GLN A 105 8.53 5.62 -1.67
N GLY A 106 7.38 5.06 -2.06
CA GLY A 106 6.75 3.97 -1.33
C GLY A 106 7.57 2.69 -1.37
N GLY A 107 8.28 2.42 -2.47
CA GLY A 107 9.24 1.32 -2.59
C GLY A 107 10.41 1.46 -1.62
N VAL A 108 10.94 2.67 -1.45
CA VAL A 108 11.97 2.97 -0.44
C VAL A 108 11.46 2.71 0.98
N VAL A 109 10.23 3.12 1.28
CA VAL A 109 9.60 2.89 2.60
C VAL A 109 9.41 1.39 2.86
N VAL A 110 8.90 0.64 1.89
CA VAL A 110 8.66 -0.81 2.03
C VAL A 110 9.97 -1.58 2.17
N ALA A 111 10.99 -1.27 1.35
CA ALA A 111 12.30 -1.90 1.46
C ALA A 111 13.01 -1.60 2.79
N GLY A 112 12.70 -0.45 3.41
CA GLY A 112 13.22 -0.05 4.70
C GLY A 112 12.35 -0.41 5.90
N TYR A 113 11.27 -1.16 5.72
CA TYR A 113 10.27 -1.44 6.76
C TYR A 113 10.86 -2.15 7.99
N ARG A 114 10.59 -1.62 9.19
CA ARG A 114 11.06 -2.17 10.48
C ARG A 114 9.91 -2.53 11.43
N GLY A 115 8.71 -2.77 10.89
CA GLY A 115 7.55 -3.18 11.68
C GLY A 115 7.51 -4.68 11.96
N PRO A 116 6.39 -5.18 12.54
CA PRO A 116 6.18 -6.61 12.73
C PRO A 116 6.31 -7.37 11.41
N PRO A 117 6.79 -8.63 11.42
CA PRO A 117 6.88 -9.44 10.21
C PRO A 117 5.56 -9.46 9.45
N VAL A 118 5.63 -9.46 8.12
CA VAL A 118 4.52 -9.56 7.17
C VAL A 118 4.78 -10.77 6.28
#